data_AF-A0A7C0TVQ3-F1
#
_entry.id   AF-A0A7C0TVQ3-F1
#
_cell.length_a   1.000
_cell.length_b   1.000
_cell.length_c   1.000
_cell.angle_alpha   90.00
_cell.angle_beta   90.00
_cell.angle_gamma   90.00
#
_symmetry.space_group_name_H-M   'P 1'
#
loop_
_entity.id
_entity.type
_entity.pdbx_description
1 polymer ?
#
loop_
_entity_poly.entity_id
_entity_poly.type
_entity_poly.pdbx_seq_one_letter_code
_entity_poly.pdbx_strand_id
1 'polypeptide(L)'
;MGKITLLIYAAAMLAIGAKTWAHTLERFVLGDRLGVRPLVATIVSTFYGASAILGGVALTYQVGLGVIWFMLPFYLGTITFILWLQRIAGARKYTLPDFLGGFYGPRFAIASTFLLTILCLVPEEIIASGKVLASFTDLSVEAAMGLMAVVLIVPVMGGGMRADVQTDIAQFGLMLVMLIVALPFVWAPGTAAPSHLPAEYLDPLALISPQEIAVFFVLLFFLPFTSAPLYQRLFVSESAASARKALLYSVGIWMAIDATVVLCGFAALQMWPTLSDPDL
;
A
#
# COMPACT_ATOMS: atom_id res chain seq x y z
N MET A 1 8.91 -23.70 9.09
CA MET A 1 7.48 -23.33 9.07
C MET A 1 7.19 -22.18 8.10
N GLY A 2 8.01 -21.13 8.01
CA GLY A 2 7.79 -19.98 7.11
C GLY A 2 7.60 -20.32 5.61
N LYS A 3 8.44 -21.21 5.04
CA LYS A 3 8.36 -21.65 3.63
C LYS A 3 6.97 -22.17 3.24
N ILE A 4 6.40 -23.05 4.07
CA ILE A 4 5.11 -23.69 3.82
C ILE A 4 3.98 -22.66 3.88
N THR A 5 4.02 -21.75 4.85
CA THR A 5 3.02 -20.68 4.99
C THR A 5 3.00 -19.76 3.77
N LEU A 6 4.16 -19.37 3.24
CA LEU A 6 4.26 -18.51 2.05
C LEU A 6 3.76 -19.21 0.78
N LEU A 7 4.03 -20.50 0.62
CA LEU A 7 3.50 -21.29 -0.49
C LEU A 7 1.97 -21.48 -0.39
N ILE A 8 1.43 -21.68 0.82
CA ILE A 8 -0.01 -21.72 1.05
C ILE A 8 -0.65 -20.38 0.69
N TYR A 9 -0.04 -19.26 1.09
CA TYR A 9 -0.50 -17.92 0.73
C TYR A 9 -0.52 -17.74 -0.80
N ALA A 10 0.59 -18.06 -1.48
CA ALA A 10 0.68 -17.96 -2.94
C ALA A 10 -0.40 -18.80 -3.64
N ALA A 11 -0.60 -20.05 -3.20
CA ALA A 11 -1.64 -20.93 -3.74
C ALA A 11 -3.05 -20.38 -3.48
N ALA A 12 -3.31 -19.80 -2.30
CA ALA A 12 -4.59 -19.18 -1.97
C ALA A 12 -4.88 -17.98 -2.87
N MET A 13 -3.89 -17.11 -3.12
CA MET A 13 -4.07 -15.94 -4.00
C MET A 13 -4.37 -16.35 -5.45
N LEU A 14 -3.64 -17.35 -5.97
CA LEU A 14 -3.90 -17.91 -7.29
C LEU A 14 -5.30 -18.55 -7.38
N ALA A 15 -5.73 -19.27 -6.34
CA ALA A 15 -7.05 -19.88 -6.29
C ALA A 15 -8.18 -18.84 -6.25
N ILE A 16 -7.99 -17.71 -5.55
CA ILE A 16 -8.92 -16.58 -5.57
C ILE A 16 -9.02 -15.98 -6.97
N GLY A 17 -7.88 -15.77 -7.64
CA GLY A 17 -7.83 -15.27 -9.01
C GLY A 17 -8.56 -16.18 -10.01
N ALA A 18 -8.33 -17.49 -9.93
CA ALA A 18 -8.99 -18.45 -10.81
C ALA A 18 -10.52 -18.46 -10.65
N LYS A 19 -11.05 -18.22 -9.43
CA LYS A 19 -12.49 -18.18 -9.15
C LYS A 19 -13.18 -16.89 -9.59
N THR A 20 -12.41 -15.83 -9.84
CA THR A 20 -12.94 -14.49 -10.12
C THR A 20 -12.84 -14.10 -11.59
N TRP A 21 -12.54 -15.06 -12.48
CA TRP A 21 -12.33 -14.83 -13.90
C TRP A 21 -13.46 -14.00 -14.54
N ALA A 22 -13.07 -12.95 -15.27
CA ALA A 22 -14.01 -12.06 -15.93
C ALA A 22 -14.28 -12.53 -17.36
N HIS A 23 -15.56 -12.56 -17.75
CA HIS A 23 -16.01 -12.96 -19.09
C HIS A 23 -16.40 -11.77 -19.98
N THR A 24 -16.43 -10.55 -19.44
CA THR A 24 -16.71 -9.32 -20.18
C THR A 24 -15.74 -8.23 -19.76
N LEU A 25 -15.44 -7.29 -20.67
CA LEU A 25 -14.54 -6.16 -20.40
C LEU A 25 -15.09 -5.27 -19.28
N GLU A 26 -16.40 -5.02 -19.26
CA GLU A 26 -17.04 -4.22 -18.20
C GLU A 26 -16.82 -4.86 -16.83
N ARG A 27 -17.00 -6.18 -16.72
CA ARG A 27 -16.78 -6.92 -15.47
C ARG A 27 -15.30 -6.98 -15.10
N PHE A 28 -14.41 -7.04 -16.08
CA PHE A 28 -12.97 -7.01 -15.86
C PHE A 28 -12.53 -5.66 -15.27
N VAL A 29 -13.03 -4.54 -15.81
CA VAL A 29 -12.59 -3.20 -15.41
C VAL A 29 -13.33 -2.68 -14.17
N LEU A 30 -14.65 -2.86 -14.09
CA LEU A 30 -15.48 -2.31 -13.01
C LEU A 30 -15.79 -3.33 -11.91
N GLY A 31 -15.72 -4.63 -12.18
CA GLY A 31 -16.05 -5.64 -11.18
C GLY A 31 -17.47 -5.50 -10.59
N ASP A 32 -17.59 -5.73 -9.28
CA ASP A 32 -18.83 -5.61 -8.54
C ASP A 32 -18.91 -4.25 -7.81
N ARG A 33 -20.12 -3.75 -7.55
CA ARG A 33 -20.31 -2.55 -6.72
C ARG A 33 -19.89 -2.83 -5.27
N LEU A 34 -19.17 -1.87 -4.67
CA LEU A 34 -18.58 -2.02 -3.35
C LEU A 34 -19.25 -1.13 -2.31
N GLY A 35 -19.75 -1.76 -1.25
CA GLY A 35 -20.13 -1.09 0.00
C GLY A 35 -18.91 -0.71 0.85
N VAL A 36 -19.14 -0.12 2.02
CA VAL A 36 -18.07 0.46 2.86
C VAL A 36 -17.00 -0.56 3.26
N ARG A 37 -17.39 -1.76 3.71
CA ARG A 37 -16.45 -2.77 4.24
C ARG A 37 -15.43 -3.27 3.20
N PRO A 38 -15.86 -3.82 2.04
CA PRO A 38 -14.89 -4.24 1.02
C PRO A 38 -14.09 -3.05 0.49
N LEU A 39 -14.69 -1.85 0.45
CA LEU A 39 -14.01 -0.63 0.02
C LEU A 39 -12.90 -0.20 0.98
N VAL A 40 -13.10 -0.33 2.30
CA VAL A 40 -12.02 -0.11 3.28
C VAL A 40 -10.91 -1.13 3.09
N ALA A 41 -11.25 -2.41 2.96
CA ALA A 41 -10.26 -3.47 2.83
C ALA A 41 -9.34 -3.24 1.62
N THR A 42 -9.94 -2.98 0.45
CA THR A 42 -9.20 -2.71 -0.80
C THR A 42 -8.45 -1.40 -0.80
N ILE A 43 -9.01 -0.31 -0.25
CA ILE A 43 -8.26 0.95 -0.17
C ILE A 43 -7.06 0.77 0.76
N VAL A 44 -7.23 0.10 1.91
CA VAL A 44 -6.14 -0.06 2.87
C VAL A 44 -5.01 -0.93 2.30
N SER A 45 -5.33 -2.11 1.78
CA SER A 45 -4.32 -3.05 1.28
C SER A 45 -3.56 -2.52 0.08
N THR A 46 -4.21 -1.77 -0.80
CA THR A 46 -3.57 -1.22 -2.02
C THR A 46 -2.43 -0.26 -1.75
N PHE A 47 -2.47 0.48 -0.64
CA PHE A 47 -1.40 1.41 -0.27
C PHE A 47 -0.34 0.77 0.64
N TYR A 48 -0.48 -0.50 1.01
CA TYR A 48 0.47 -1.23 1.85
C TYR A 48 0.93 -2.51 1.16
N GLY A 49 1.98 -2.37 0.38
CA GLY A 49 2.75 -3.49 -0.15
C GLY A 49 3.99 -3.81 0.70
N ALA A 50 4.82 -4.70 0.16
CA ALA A 50 6.07 -5.09 0.80
C ALA A 50 7.04 -3.89 0.86
N SER A 51 7.06 -3.03 -0.17
CA SER A 51 7.95 -1.87 -0.19
C SER A 51 7.54 -0.80 0.83
N ALA A 52 6.23 -0.56 1.00
CA ALA A 52 5.74 0.41 1.99
C ALA A 52 6.08 0.01 3.43
N ILE A 53 5.91 -1.27 3.78
CA ILE A 53 6.20 -1.78 5.13
C ILE A 53 7.72 -1.78 5.38
N LEU A 54 8.50 -2.40 4.50
CA LEU A 54 9.96 -2.47 4.67
C LEU A 54 10.59 -1.08 4.60
N GLY A 55 10.19 -0.27 3.63
CA GLY A 55 10.65 1.10 3.47
C GLY A 55 10.29 1.97 4.67
N GLY A 56 9.12 1.79 5.28
CA GLY A 56 8.74 2.50 6.52
C GLY A 56 9.61 2.10 7.72
N VAL A 57 9.90 0.81 7.88
CA VAL A 57 10.83 0.32 8.93
C VAL A 57 12.24 0.86 8.70
N ALA A 58 12.76 0.72 7.47
CA ALA A 58 14.09 1.18 7.07
C ALA A 58 14.25 2.70 7.22
N LEU A 59 13.24 3.48 6.80
CA LEU A 59 13.24 4.93 6.95
C LEU A 59 13.21 5.33 8.43
N THR A 60 12.40 4.66 9.25
CA THR A 60 12.41 4.88 10.71
C THR A 60 13.78 4.56 11.31
N TYR A 61 14.42 3.49 10.86
CA TYR A 61 15.77 3.12 11.28
C TYR A 61 16.79 4.21 10.94
N GLN A 62 16.64 4.90 9.80
CA GLN A 62 17.57 5.94 9.36
C GLN A 62 17.30 7.32 10.01
N VAL A 63 16.04 7.74 10.11
CA VAL A 63 15.68 9.12 10.50
C VAL A 63 14.84 9.22 11.78
N GLY A 64 14.59 8.10 12.46
CA GLY A 64 13.79 8.07 13.69
C GLY A 64 12.40 8.67 13.49
N LEU A 65 12.00 9.59 14.37
CA LEU A 65 10.70 10.28 14.29
C LEU A 65 10.56 11.20 13.06
N GLY A 66 11.64 11.47 12.31
CA GLY A 66 11.58 12.16 11.03
C GLY A 66 10.69 11.45 10.00
N VAL A 67 10.47 10.14 10.15
CA VAL A 67 9.56 9.33 9.33
C VAL A 67 8.13 9.88 9.30
N ILE A 68 7.72 10.68 10.28
CA ILE A 68 6.40 11.33 10.31
C ILE A 68 6.15 12.20 9.07
N TRP A 69 7.20 12.79 8.49
CA TRP A 69 7.11 13.61 7.28
C TRP A 69 6.85 12.79 6.02
N PHE A 70 7.03 11.46 6.08
CA PHE A 70 6.60 10.55 5.03
C PHE A 70 5.11 10.17 5.19
N MET A 71 4.63 10.00 6.43
CA MET A 71 3.27 9.50 6.68
C MET A 71 2.20 10.61 6.73
N LEU A 72 2.47 11.68 7.46
CA LEU A 72 1.51 12.74 7.74
C LEU A 72 0.97 13.44 6.47
N PRO A 73 1.79 13.78 5.46
CA PRO A 73 1.28 14.46 4.28
C PRO A 73 0.28 13.61 3.50
N PHE A 74 0.48 12.29 3.44
CA PHE A 74 -0.45 11.36 2.79
C PHE A 74 -1.83 11.37 3.46
N TYR A 75 -1.88 11.41 4.79
CA TYR A 75 -3.15 11.52 5.53
C TYR A 75 -3.84 12.85 5.29
N LEU A 76 -3.10 13.96 5.36
CA LEU A 76 -3.64 15.29 5.08
C LEU A 76 -4.14 15.41 3.63
N GLY A 77 -3.38 14.85 2.69
CA GLY A 77 -3.75 14.74 1.28
C GLY A 77 -5.05 13.96 1.11
N THR A 78 -5.17 12.82 1.78
CA THR A 78 -6.37 11.97 1.74
C THR A 78 -7.58 12.68 2.34
N ILE A 79 -7.44 13.33 3.50
CA ILE A 79 -8.51 14.10 4.13
C ILE A 79 -8.96 15.26 3.23
N THR A 80 -8.01 15.95 2.60
CA THR A 80 -8.30 17.03 1.63
C THR A 80 -8.99 16.47 0.39
N PHE A 81 -8.55 15.32 -0.10
CA PHE A 81 -9.11 14.64 -1.26
C PHE A 81 -10.59 14.27 -1.07
N ILE A 82 -11.01 13.91 0.14
CA ILE A 82 -12.42 13.62 0.48
C ILE A 82 -13.36 14.78 0.11
N LEU A 83 -12.89 16.02 0.11
CA LEU A 83 -13.70 17.19 -0.26
C LEU A 83 -14.16 17.16 -1.73
N TRP A 84 -13.40 16.47 -2.60
CA TRP A 84 -13.66 16.38 -4.03
C TRP A 84 -14.44 15.12 -4.42
N LEU A 85 -14.71 14.26 -3.44
CA LEU A 85 -15.24 12.91 -3.66
C LEU A 85 -16.61 12.90 -4.33
N GLN A 86 -17.47 13.88 -4.06
CA GLN A 86 -18.80 13.97 -4.68
C GLN A 86 -18.74 14.12 -6.20
N ARG A 87 -17.64 14.64 -6.75
CA ARG A 87 -17.43 14.81 -8.19
C ARG A 87 -16.87 13.56 -8.87
N ILE A 88 -16.40 12.58 -8.09
CA ILE A 88 -15.61 11.43 -8.55
C ILE A 88 -16.37 10.12 -8.29
N ALA A 89 -16.95 9.97 -7.10
CA ALA A 89 -17.58 8.73 -6.66
C ALA A 89 -18.81 8.39 -7.52
N GLY A 90 -18.85 7.16 -8.03
CA GLY A 90 -19.94 6.68 -8.89
C GLY A 90 -19.95 7.24 -10.31
N ALA A 91 -18.89 7.94 -10.74
CA ALA A 91 -18.70 8.28 -12.15
C ALA A 91 -18.62 6.99 -12.98
N ARG A 92 -19.46 6.85 -14.01
CA ARG A 92 -19.46 5.70 -14.93
C ARG A 92 -18.32 5.79 -15.95
N LYS A 93 -17.10 6.01 -15.47
CA LYS A 93 -15.89 6.01 -16.29
C LYS A 93 -15.08 4.76 -15.96
N TYR A 94 -14.45 4.20 -16.98
CA TYR A 94 -13.73 2.93 -16.88
C TYR A 94 -12.37 3.09 -16.20
N THR A 95 -11.67 4.22 -16.43
CA THR A 95 -10.31 4.44 -15.93
C THR A 95 -10.06 5.91 -15.53
N LEU A 96 -9.00 6.17 -14.76
CA LEU A 96 -8.56 7.54 -14.43
C LEU A 96 -8.23 8.36 -15.70
N PRO A 97 -7.48 7.84 -16.68
CA PRO A 97 -7.30 8.50 -17.98
C PRO A 97 -8.61 8.86 -18.69
N ASP A 98 -9.60 7.97 -18.71
CA ASP A 98 -10.90 8.24 -19.35
C ASP A 98 -11.70 9.30 -18.59
N PHE A 99 -11.58 9.31 -17.27
CA PHE A 99 -12.19 10.33 -16.42
C PHE A 99 -11.59 11.71 -16.73
N LEU A 100 -10.26 11.82 -16.73
CA LEU A 100 -9.57 13.07 -17.08
C LEU A 100 -9.78 13.48 -18.54
N GLY A 101 -9.81 12.50 -19.46
CA GLY A 101 -10.15 12.71 -20.86
C GLY A 101 -11.53 13.29 -21.10
N GLY A 102 -12.48 13.05 -20.18
CA GLY A 102 -13.79 13.71 -20.19
C GLY A 102 -13.72 15.23 -20.04
N PHE A 103 -12.68 15.75 -19.37
CA PHE A 103 -12.47 17.17 -19.16
C PHE A 103 -11.51 17.78 -20.20
N TYR A 104 -10.44 17.05 -20.53
CA TYR A 104 -9.32 17.58 -21.34
C TYR A 104 -9.24 17.00 -22.76
N GLY A 105 -10.12 16.06 -23.12
CA GLY A 105 -10.20 15.43 -24.43
C GLY A 105 -9.34 14.16 -24.60
N PRO A 106 -9.45 13.48 -25.76
CA PRO A 106 -8.89 12.15 -25.97
C PRO A 106 -7.36 12.11 -26.00
N ARG A 107 -6.70 13.17 -26.49
CA ARG A 107 -5.23 13.25 -26.51
C ARG A 107 -4.66 13.25 -25.09
N PHE A 108 -5.34 13.90 -24.15
CA PHE A 108 -4.96 13.91 -22.75
C PHE A 108 -5.14 12.54 -22.09
N ALA A 109 -6.23 11.83 -22.41
CA ALA A 109 -6.44 10.45 -21.94
C ALA A 109 -5.31 9.52 -22.39
N ILE A 110 -4.89 9.61 -23.65
CA ILE A 110 -3.78 8.80 -24.17
C ILE A 110 -2.47 9.16 -23.47
N ALA A 111 -2.14 10.45 -23.36
CA ALA A 111 -0.91 10.90 -22.71
C ALA A 111 -0.85 10.48 -21.23
N SER A 112 -1.95 10.62 -20.49
CA SER A 112 -2.04 10.19 -19.09
C SER A 112 -1.95 8.67 -18.93
N THR A 113 -2.45 7.88 -19.89
CA THR A 113 -2.29 6.42 -19.89
C THR A 113 -0.81 6.01 -20.00
N PHE A 114 -0.05 6.66 -20.89
CA PHE A 114 1.39 6.41 -21.01
C PHE A 114 2.13 6.81 -19.73
N LEU A 115 1.81 7.99 -19.17
CA LEU A 115 2.42 8.46 -17.94
C LEU A 115 2.17 7.48 -16.77
N LEU A 116 0.93 7.03 -16.58
CA LEU A 116 0.59 6.08 -15.51
C LEU A 116 1.25 4.71 -15.70
N THR A 117 1.41 4.26 -16.94
CA THR A 117 2.12 3.00 -17.23
C THR A 117 3.61 3.10 -16.84
N ILE A 118 4.24 4.25 -17.09
CA ILE A 118 5.65 4.48 -16.74
C ILE A 118 5.82 4.60 -15.22
N LEU A 119 4.86 5.22 -14.53
CA LEU A 119 4.87 5.38 -13.07
C LEU A 119 4.31 4.16 -12.31
N CYS A 120 4.16 3.01 -12.98
CA CYS A 120 3.63 1.81 -12.37
C CYS A 120 4.60 1.24 -11.32
N LEU A 121 4.11 1.03 -10.10
CA LEU A 121 4.92 0.54 -8.96
C LEU A 121 5.02 -0.99 -8.90
N VAL A 122 4.40 -1.73 -9.83
CA VAL A 122 4.40 -3.20 -9.84
C VAL A 122 5.82 -3.81 -9.81
N PRO A 123 6.82 -3.29 -10.54
CA PRO A 123 8.18 -3.84 -10.47
C PRO A 123 8.80 -3.72 -9.07
N GLU A 124 8.56 -2.62 -8.36
CA GLU A 124 9.08 -2.37 -7.02
C GLU A 124 8.54 -3.42 -6.02
N GLU A 125 7.24 -3.69 -6.09
CA GLU A 125 6.59 -4.70 -5.25
C GLU A 125 7.06 -6.12 -5.56
N ILE A 126 7.33 -6.46 -6.83
CA ILE A 126 7.91 -7.75 -7.20
C ILE A 126 9.32 -7.91 -6.61
N ILE A 127 10.14 -6.85 -6.66
CA ILE A 127 11.49 -6.86 -6.09
C ILE A 127 11.41 -7.01 -4.56
N ALA A 128 10.62 -6.17 -3.88
CA ALA A 128 10.50 -6.18 -2.43
C ALA A 128 9.96 -7.52 -1.92
N SER A 129 8.85 -8.00 -2.49
CA SER A 129 8.29 -9.30 -2.11
C SER A 129 9.18 -10.48 -2.47
N GLY A 130 9.93 -10.40 -3.58
CA GLY A 130 10.93 -11.40 -3.95
C GLY A 130 12.09 -11.49 -2.95
N LYS A 131 12.62 -10.35 -2.48
CA LYS A 131 13.63 -10.30 -1.41
C LYS A 131 13.11 -10.94 -0.12
N VAL A 132 11.89 -10.58 0.31
CA VAL A 132 11.25 -11.18 1.49
C VAL A 132 11.08 -12.69 1.32
N LEU A 133 10.59 -13.14 0.17
CA LEU A 133 10.40 -14.57 -0.05
C LEU A 133 11.73 -15.32 -0.05
N ALA A 134 12.79 -14.75 -0.64
CA ALA A 134 14.12 -15.34 -0.64
C ALA A 134 14.73 -15.43 0.77
N SER A 135 14.45 -14.49 1.69
CA SER A 135 14.97 -14.56 3.06
C SER A 135 14.36 -15.69 3.90
N PHE A 136 13.15 -16.15 3.55
CA PHE A 136 12.50 -17.28 4.21
C PHE A 136 12.65 -18.62 3.46
N THR A 137 13.11 -18.61 2.22
CA THR A 137 13.22 -19.79 1.33
C THR A 137 14.67 -20.09 0.95
N ASP A 138 14.92 -21.23 0.29
CA ASP A 138 16.25 -21.48 -0.31
C ASP A 138 16.30 -21.04 -1.79
N LEU A 139 15.32 -20.25 -2.23
CA LEU A 139 15.25 -19.76 -3.61
C LEU A 139 16.25 -18.63 -3.79
N SER A 140 16.83 -18.52 -4.99
CA SER A 140 17.54 -17.29 -5.36
C SER A 140 16.56 -16.12 -5.42
N VAL A 141 17.06 -14.89 -5.25
CA VAL A 141 16.22 -13.68 -5.30
C VAL A 141 15.49 -13.57 -6.64
N GLU A 142 16.16 -13.93 -7.75
CA GLU A 142 15.57 -13.91 -9.09
C GLU A 142 14.42 -14.92 -9.22
N ALA A 143 14.59 -16.13 -8.69
CA ALA A 143 13.55 -17.16 -8.70
C ALA A 143 12.36 -16.76 -7.82
N ALA A 144 12.64 -16.17 -6.65
CA ALA A 144 11.61 -15.65 -5.75
C ALA A 144 10.82 -14.50 -6.37
N MET A 145 11.50 -13.55 -7.04
CA MET A 145 10.87 -12.48 -7.81
C MET A 145 9.99 -13.03 -8.94
N GLY A 146 10.47 -14.02 -9.70
CA GLY A 146 9.69 -14.67 -10.75
C GLY A 146 8.40 -15.32 -10.23
N LEU A 147 8.48 -15.99 -9.08
CA LEU A 147 7.30 -16.56 -8.42
C LEU A 147 6.33 -15.47 -7.95
N MET A 148 6.82 -14.41 -7.33
CA MET A 148 5.97 -13.28 -6.90
C MET A 148 5.32 -12.56 -8.07
N ALA A 149 6.02 -12.40 -9.20
CA ALA A 149 5.43 -11.85 -10.42
C ALA A 149 4.23 -12.69 -10.90
N VAL A 150 4.35 -14.02 -10.88
CA VAL A 150 3.23 -14.92 -11.23
C VAL A 150 2.07 -14.76 -10.25
N VAL A 151 2.36 -14.74 -8.95
CA VAL A 151 1.34 -14.62 -7.89
C VAL A 151 0.58 -13.29 -7.97
N LEU A 152 1.25 -12.19 -8.32
CA LEU A 152 0.63 -10.87 -8.43
C LEU A 152 -0.10 -10.66 -9.75
N ILE A 153 0.49 -11.09 -10.88
CA ILE A 153 -0.04 -10.78 -12.22
C ILE A 153 -1.19 -11.73 -12.61
N VAL A 154 -1.04 -13.04 -12.38
CA VAL A 154 -1.99 -14.03 -12.91
C VAL A 154 -3.42 -13.85 -12.39
N PRO A 155 -3.66 -13.60 -11.09
CA PRO A 155 -5.01 -13.36 -10.58
C PRO A 155 -5.70 -12.18 -11.26
N VAL A 156 -4.99 -11.06 -11.39
CA VAL A 156 -5.53 -9.81 -11.92
C VAL A 156 -5.69 -9.88 -13.44
N MET A 157 -4.78 -10.55 -14.15
CA MET A 157 -4.85 -10.74 -15.61
C MET A 157 -6.13 -11.48 -16.03
N GLY A 158 -6.62 -12.43 -15.23
CA GLY A 158 -7.85 -13.18 -15.52
C GLY A 158 -9.12 -12.54 -14.95
N GLY A 159 -9.10 -12.07 -13.70
CA GLY A 159 -10.30 -11.60 -13.00
C GLY A 159 -10.47 -10.08 -12.88
N GLY A 160 -9.45 -9.29 -13.26
CA GLY A 160 -9.48 -7.83 -13.22
C GLY A 160 -9.81 -7.29 -11.82
N MET A 161 -10.66 -6.26 -11.77
CA MET A 161 -11.08 -5.58 -10.53
C MET A 161 -11.69 -6.53 -9.50
N ARG A 162 -12.39 -7.59 -9.94
CA ARG A 162 -13.00 -8.55 -9.01
C ARG A 162 -11.96 -9.45 -8.35
N ALA A 163 -10.95 -9.89 -9.09
CA ALA A 163 -9.82 -10.61 -8.50
C ALA A 163 -9.09 -9.73 -7.50
N ASP A 164 -8.76 -8.51 -7.93
CA ASP A 164 -8.02 -7.50 -7.16
C ASP A 164 -8.69 -7.23 -5.80
N VAL A 165 -10.00 -6.96 -5.79
CA VAL A 165 -10.76 -6.72 -4.55
C VAL A 165 -10.80 -7.95 -3.64
N GLN A 166 -10.89 -9.17 -4.18
CA GLN A 166 -10.96 -10.38 -3.37
C GLN A 166 -9.59 -10.73 -2.76
N THR A 167 -8.51 -10.53 -3.50
CA THR A 167 -7.14 -10.66 -2.97
C THR A 167 -6.86 -9.60 -1.92
N ASP A 168 -7.30 -8.36 -2.16
CA ASP A 168 -7.20 -7.25 -1.22
C ASP A 168 -7.90 -7.53 0.12
N ILE A 169 -9.11 -8.10 0.09
CA ILE A 169 -9.82 -8.46 1.33
C ILE A 169 -9.04 -9.49 2.13
N ALA A 170 -8.44 -10.49 1.47
CA ALA A 170 -7.61 -11.48 2.15
C ALA A 170 -6.34 -10.84 2.73
N GLN A 171 -5.66 -9.97 1.96
CA GLN A 171 -4.46 -9.24 2.40
C GLN A 171 -4.76 -8.31 3.56
N PHE A 172 -5.87 -7.57 3.52
CA PHE A 172 -6.33 -6.73 4.61
C PHE A 172 -6.54 -7.54 5.90
N GLY A 173 -7.14 -8.73 5.79
CA GLY A 173 -7.26 -9.65 6.91
C GLY A 173 -5.90 -10.05 7.51
N LEU A 174 -4.91 -10.35 6.66
CA LEU A 174 -3.55 -10.68 7.09
C LEU A 174 -2.85 -9.48 7.74
N MET A 175 -3.06 -8.26 7.23
CA MET A 175 -2.53 -7.02 7.82
C MET A 175 -3.11 -6.78 9.22
N LEU A 176 -4.40 -7.04 9.44
CA LEU A 176 -4.99 -6.96 10.77
C LEU A 176 -4.42 -8.01 11.74
N VAL A 177 -4.14 -9.22 11.25
CA VAL A 177 -3.45 -10.25 12.04
C VAL A 177 -2.03 -9.80 12.38
N MET A 178 -1.31 -9.21 11.41
CA MET A 178 0.02 -8.64 11.63
C MET A 178 0.01 -7.58 12.73
N LEU A 179 -0.96 -6.66 12.73
CA LEU A 179 -1.13 -5.68 13.81
C LEU A 179 -1.25 -6.36 15.18
N ILE A 180 -2.11 -7.38 15.31
CA ILE A 180 -2.34 -8.08 16.58
C ILE A 180 -1.10 -8.83 17.03
N VAL A 181 -0.37 -9.47 16.10
CA VAL A 181 0.81 -10.27 16.39
C VAL A 181 2.02 -9.40 16.70
N ALA A 182 2.17 -8.24 16.04
CA ALA A 182 3.29 -7.33 16.23
C ALA A 182 3.17 -6.50 17.51
N LEU A 183 1.94 -6.18 17.96
CA LEU A 183 1.70 -5.40 19.18
C LEU A 183 2.47 -5.93 20.41
N PRO A 184 2.40 -7.22 20.79
CA PRO A 184 3.17 -7.74 21.93
C PRO A 184 4.69 -7.51 21.85
N PHE A 185 5.28 -7.55 20.64
CA PHE A 185 6.72 -7.34 20.45
C PHE A 185 7.11 -5.88 20.63
N VAL A 186 6.23 -4.98 20.19
CA VAL A 186 6.39 -3.53 20.36
C VAL A 186 6.31 -3.11 21.82
N TRP A 187 5.43 -3.73 22.60
CA TRP A 187 5.21 -3.41 24.02
C TRP A 187 6.05 -4.27 24.98
N ALA A 188 6.97 -5.09 24.45
CA ALA A 188 7.87 -5.88 25.28
C ALA A 188 8.84 -4.97 26.05
N PRO A 189 9.19 -5.30 27.31
CA PRO A 189 10.18 -4.55 28.07
C PRO A 189 11.53 -4.51 27.34
N GLY A 190 12.02 -3.31 27.01
CA GLY A 190 13.29 -3.11 26.31
C GLY A 190 13.20 -2.90 24.78
N THR A 191 12.00 -2.94 24.18
CA THR A 191 11.78 -2.61 22.75
C THR A 191 10.89 -1.39 22.55
N ALA A 192 10.04 -1.05 23.53
CA ALA A 192 9.02 0.00 23.44
C ALA A 192 9.53 1.43 23.69
N ALA A 193 10.60 1.58 24.48
CA ALA A 193 11.05 2.89 24.95
C ALA A 193 12.38 3.26 24.29
N PRO A 194 12.45 4.36 23.52
CA PRO A 194 13.70 4.83 22.90
C PRO A 194 14.68 5.45 23.92
N SER A 195 14.63 5.02 25.18
CA SER A 195 15.36 5.63 26.31
C SER A 195 16.88 5.53 26.20
N HIS A 196 17.39 4.65 25.32
CA HIS A 196 18.83 4.49 25.06
C HIS A 196 19.26 5.01 23.68
N LEU A 197 18.34 5.52 22.86
CA LEU A 197 18.67 6.06 21.54
C LEU A 197 19.17 7.51 21.67
N PRO A 198 20.06 7.96 20.75
CA PRO A 198 20.44 9.37 20.67
C PRO A 198 19.20 10.26 20.53
N ALA A 199 19.20 11.42 21.20
CA ALA A 199 18.06 12.33 21.20
C ALA A 199 17.65 12.80 19.79
N GLU A 200 18.57 12.79 18.83
CA GLU A 200 18.34 13.12 17.42
C GLU A 200 17.28 12.21 16.77
N TYR A 201 17.19 10.93 17.15
CA TYR A 201 16.16 10.01 16.63
C TYR A 201 14.76 10.33 17.15
N LEU A 202 14.65 11.11 18.23
CA LEU A 202 13.39 11.56 18.82
C LEU A 202 13.02 13.00 18.44
N ASP A 203 13.89 13.67 17.69
CA ASP A 203 13.57 14.96 17.09
C ASP A 203 13.13 14.73 15.63
N PRO A 204 11.86 15.04 15.27
CA PRO A 204 11.36 14.82 13.92
C PRO A 204 12.01 15.73 12.85
N LEU A 205 12.92 16.63 13.24
CA LEU A 205 13.63 17.55 12.35
C LEU A 205 15.15 17.35 12.33
N ALA A 206 15.72 16.54 13.24
CA ALA A 206 17.18 16.47 13.39
C ALA A 206 17.87 15.66 12.28
N LEU A 207 17.25 14.55 11.85
CA LEU A 207 17.86 13.59 10.91
C LEU A 207 17.30 13.69 9.49
N ILE A 208 16.51 14.73 9.19
CA ILE A 208 15.91 14.94 7.87
C ILE A 208 16.04 16.41 7.47
N SER A 209 16.46 16.68 6.24
CA SER A 209 16.64 18.04 5.76
C SER A 209 15.29 18.72 5.44
N PRO A 210 15.19 20.06 5.54
CA PRO A 210 13.98 20.78 5.13
C PRO A 210 13.60 20.56 3.66
N GLN A 211 14.59 20.31 2.79
CA GLN A 211 14.35 19.98 1.39
C GLN A 211 13.65 18.62 1.24
N GLU A 212 14.11 17.60 1.96
CA GLU A 212 13.48 16.27 1.95
C GLU A 212 12.06 16.33 2.51
N ILE A 213 11.85 17.06 3.61
CA ILE A 213 10.50 17.29 4.16
C ILE A 213 9.60 17.91 3.09
N ALA A 214 10.05 18.96 2.40
CA ALA A 214 9.26 19.63 1.37
C ALA A 214 8.92 18.68 0.19
N VAL A 215 9.88 17.87 -0.24
CA VAL A 215 9.69 16.88 -1.31
C VAL A 215 8.69 15.81 -0.89
N PHE A 216 8.87 15.18 0.29
CA PHE A 216 7.93 14.19 0.81
C PHE A 216 6.54 14.78 1.00
N PHE A 217 6.46 16.00 1.53
CA PHE A 217 5.18 16.66 1.73
C PHE A 217 4.43 16.83 0.41
N VAL A 218 5.06 17.39 -0.61
CA VAL A 218 4.41 17.60 -1.91
C VAL A 218 4.02 16.28 -2.55
N LEU A 219 4.95 15.31 -2.63
CA LEU A 219 4.69 14.05 -3.33
C LEU A 219 3.58 13.24 -2.66
N LEU A 220 3.60 13.13 -1.33
CA LEU A 220 2.70 12.26 -0.59
C LEU A 220 1.35 12.94 -0.33
N PHE A 221 1.31 14.27 -0.17
CA PHE A 221 0.05 15.01 -0.10
C PHE A 221 -0.77 14.89 -1.39
N PHE A 222 -0.11 14.95 -2.56
CA PHE A 222 -0.80 14.86 -3.85
C PHE A 222 -1.01 13.41 -4.33
N LEU A 223 -0.42 12.41 -3.68
CA LEU A 223 -0.53 11.01 -4.08
C LEU A 223 -2.01 10.52 -4.22
N PRO A 224 -2.94 10.82 -3.30
CA PRO A 224 -4.35 10.42 -3.46
C PRO A 224 -5.02 11.04 -4.70
N PHE A 225 -4.56 12.22 -5.15
CA PHE A 225 -5.12 12.93 -6.30
C PHE A 225 -4.69 12.33 -7.64
N THR A 226 -3.56 11.63 -7.67
CA THR A 226 -2.98 11.05 -8.88
C THR A 226 -3.07 9.52 -8.92
N SER A 227 -3.50 8.89 -7.81
CA SER A 227 -3.56 7.44 -7.67
C SER A 227 -4.68 6.79 -8.50
N ALA A 228 -4.32 6.22 -9.65
CA ALA A 228 -5.26 5.45 -10.48
C ALA A 228 -5.97 4.30 -9.74
N PRO A 229 -5.28 3.49 -8.89
CA PRO A 229 -5.94 2.44 -8.10
C PRO A 229 -7.00 2.98 -7.15
N LEU A 230 -6.77 4.15 -6.54
CA LEU A 230 -7.76 4.78 -5.67
C LEU A 230 -8.99 5.20 -6.48
N TYR A 231 -8.82 5.86 -7.62
CA TYR A 231 -9.94 6.24 -8.48
C TYR A 231 -10.78 5.05 -8.94
N GLN A 232 -10.15 3.91 -9.30
CA GLN A 232 -10.88 2.69 -9.66
C GLN A 232 -11.80 2.20 -8.53
N ARG A 233 -11.30 2.20 -7.28
CA ARG A 233 -12.08 1.83 -6.09
C ARG A 233 -13.25 2.81 -5.85
N LEU A 234 -13.06 4.09 -6.17
CA LEU A 234 -14.10 5.12 -6.04
C LEU A 234 -15.17 5.03 -7.14
N PHE A 235 -14.80 4.63 -8.37
CA PHE A 235 -15.76 4.43 -9.46
C PHE A 235 -16.73 3.28 -9.18
N VAL A 236 -16.25 2.23 -8.51
CA VAL A 236 -17.07 1.04 -8.16
C VAL A 236 -17.80 1.19 -6.83
N SER A 237 -17.57 2.28 -6.09
CA SER A 237 -18.26 2.54 -4.82
C SER A 237 -19.77 2.71 -5.03
N GLU A 238 -20.58 2.18 -4.11
CA GLU A 238 -22.04 2.27 -4.18
C GLU A 238 -22.56 3.70 -4.07
N SER A 239 -21.84 4.57 -3.34
CA SER A 239 -22.19 5.97 -3.17
C SER A 239 -21.00 6.80 -2.71
N ALA A 240 -21.07 8.12 -2.92
CA ALA A 240 -20.11 9.08 -2.37
C ALA A 240 -20.04 9.03 -0.83
N ALA A 241 -21.16 8.73 -0.16
CA ALA A 241 -21.18 8.56 1.29
C ALA A 241 -20.42 7.30 1.73
N SER A 242 -20.57 6.19 1.00
CA SER A 242 -19.84 4.95 1.26
C SER A 242 -18.34 5.16 1.05
N ALA A 243 -17.96 5.80 -0.05
CA ALA A 243 -16.57 6.15 -0.35
C ALA A 243 -15.95 7.07 0.71
N ARG A 244 -16.70 8.07 1.20
CA ARG A 244 -16.22 9.00 2.23
C ARG A 244 -15.92 8.25 3.52
N LYS A 245 -16.86 7.41 3.96
CA LYS A 245 -16.67 6.58 5.16
C LYS A 245 -15.48 5.65 5.00
N ALA A 246 -15.34 5.02 3.84
CA ALA A 246 -14.23 4.10 3.58
C ALA A 246 -12.88 4.81 3.66
N LEU A 247 -12.72 5.99 3.05
CA LEU A 247 -11.49 6.77 3.14
C LEU A 247 -11.18 7.21 4.58
N LEU A 248 -12.18 7.69 5.33
CA LEU A 248 -11.98 8.08 6.73
C LEU A 248 -11.55 6.90 7.61
N TYR A 249 -12.16 5.73 7.44
CA TYR A 249 -11.75 4.52 8.16
C TYR A 249 -10.36 4.06 7.72
N SER A 250 -10.03 4.18 6.43
CA SER A 250 -8.71 3.82 5.90
C SER A 250 -7.61 4.65 6.54
N VAL A 251 -7.80 5.97 6.69
CA VAL A 251 -6.84 6.84 7.40
C VAL A 251 -6.60 6.36 8.84
N GLY A 252 -7.66 6.02 9.58
CA GLY A 252 -7.51 5.52 10.95
C GLY A 252 -6.76 4.18 11.02
N ILE A 253 -6.99 3.28 10.06
CA ILE A 253 -6.30 1.98 10.00
C ILE A 253 -4.84 2.15 9.58
N TRP A 254 -4.57 3.00 8.59
CA TRP A 254 -3.21 3.35 8.17
C TRP A 254 -2.39 3.92 9.31
N MET A 255 -2.96 4.84 10.10
CA MET A 255 -2.29 5.36 11.30
C MET A 255 -1.92 4.25 12.30
N ALA A 256 -2.75 3.23 12.47
CA ALA A 256 -2.46 2.11 13.36
C ALA A 256 -1.35 1.19 12.80
N ILE A 257 -1.37 0.94 11.49
CA ILE A 257 -0.32 0.16 10.80
C ILE A 257 1.01 0.90 10.85
N ASP A 258 1.02 2.18 10.48
CA ASP A 258 2.21 3.02 10.48
C ASP A 258 2.81 3.18 11.88
N ALA A 259 1.98 3.36 12.91
CA ALA A 259 2.47 3.34 14.29
C ALA A 259 3.19 2.03 14.61
N THR A 260 2.65 0.89 14.17
CA THR A 260 3.27 -0.43 14.38
C THR A 260 4.59 -0.55 13.59
N VAL A 261 4.62 -0.09 12.33
CA VAL A 261 5.81 -0.07 11.47
C VAL A 261 6.92 0.78 12.08
N VAL A 262 6.60 1.99 12.55
CA VAL A 262 7.54 2.88 13.23
C VAL A 262 8.08 2.25 14.50
N LEU A 263 7.22 1.62 15.31
CA LEU A 263 7.65 0.95 16.52
C LEU A 263 8.56 -0.25 16.23
N CYS A 264 8.28 -1.02 15.16
CA CYS A 264 9.18 -2.06 14.68
C CYS A 264 10.54 -1.49 14.23
N GLY A 265 10.56 -0.35 13.53
CA GLY A 265 11.79 0.33 13.14
C GLY A 265 12.65 0.77 14.32
N PHE A 266 12.03 1.35 15.35
CA PHE A 266 12.73 1.69 16.59
C PHE A 266 13.24 0.45 17.34
N ALA A 267 12.46 -0.63 17.39
CA ALA A 267 12.89 -1.88 17.99
C ALA A 267 14.09 -2.48 17.24
N ALA A 268 14.06 -2.47 15.90
CA ALA A 268 15.17 -2.92 15.06
C ALA A 268 16.43 -2.10 15.31
N LEU A 269 16.31 -0.77 15.38
CA LEU A 269 17.42 0.15 15.68
C LEU A 269 18.07 -0.12 17.05
N GLN A 270 17.26 -0.47 18.07
CA GLN A 270 17.78 -0.81 19.39
C GLN A 270 18.49 -2.18 19.42
N MET A 271 17.93 -3.17 18.73
CA MET A 271 18.47 -4.54 18.72
C MET A 271 19.71 -4.67 17.82
N TRP A 272 19.74 -3.94 16.71
CA TRP A 272 20.80 -3.99 15.71
C TRP A 272 21.18 -2.58 15.24
N PRO A 273 21.96 -1.82 16.02
CA PRO A 273 22.28 -0.42 15.72
C PRO A 273 23.20 -0.21 14.49
N THR A 274 23.75 -1.29 13.92
CA THR A 274 24.61 -1.24 12.73
C THR A 274 24.23 -2.32 11.72
N LEU A 275 23.07 -2.19 11.09
CA LEU A 275 22.72 -2.98 9.90
C LEU A 275 23.46 -2.46 8.66
N SER A 276 24.01 -3.39 7.87
CA SER A 276 24.68 -3.07 6.60
C SER A 276 23.71 -2.75 5.46
N ASP A 277 22.51 -3.31 5.52
CA ASP A 277 21.39 -3.03 4.62
C ASP A 277 20.12 -2.87 5.47
N PRO A 278 19.56 -1.65 5.58
CA PRO A 278 18.34 -1.39 6.35
C PRO A 278 17.08 -2.03 5.76
N ASP A 279 17.10 -2.49 4.51
CA ASP A 279 15.95 -3.11 3.83
C ASP A 279 15.84 -4.63 4.07
N LEU A 280 16.78 -5.25 4.79
CA LEU A 280 16.89 -6.70 5.04
C LEU A 280 16.55 -7.13 6.47
#